data_AF-M6CRK0-F1
#
_entry.id   AF-M6CRK0-F1
#
_cell.length_a   1.000
_cell.length_b   1.000
_cell.length_c   1.000
_cell.angle_alpha   90.00
_cell.angle_beta   90.00
_cell.angle_gamma   90.00
#
_symmetry.space_group_name_H-M   'P 1'
#
loop_
_entity.id
_entity.type
_entity.pdbx_description
1 polymer ?
#
loop_
_entity_poly.entity_id
_entity_poly.type
_entity_poly.pdbx_seq_one_letter_code
_entity_poly.pdbx_strand_id
1 'polypeptide(L)'
;MKIYEELGVARELLKLEKMESVPSGTYVSFLGTYPNRKGIKIVKHSIQEGKNGIEKAESKSILLEFTGTTLSKIVTEVKAENADGSDSTLIRLTDETPLDQNVDDILLQADRNGKEVRYPIQLLPDDRERSDFKQGFYLKLLEDFLIQLLRLQEMQSQESAKNKKKLLQTFKDSLQY
;
A
#
# COMPACT_ATOMS: atom_id res chain seq x y z
N MET A 1 0.72 17.06 -2.74
CA MET A 1 2.02 16.93 -3.44
C MET A 1 3.05 16.19 -2.63
N LYS A 2 3.48 16.70 -1.46
CA LYS A 2 4.55 16.10 -0.66
C LYS A 2 4.37 14.58 -0.45
N ILE A 3 3.15 14.15 -0.14
CA ILE A 3 2.84 12.73 0.07
C ILE A 3 3.10 11.84 -1.16
N TYR A 4 2.76 12.29 -2.37
CA TYR A 4 2.95 11.51 -3.59
C TYR A 4 4.44 11.32 -3.93
N GLU A 5 5.24 12.35 -3.70
CA GLU A 5 6.70 12.29 -3.83
C GLU A 5 7.32 11.37 -2.76
N GLU A 6 6.85 11.48 -1.52
CA GLU A 6 7.29 10.63 -0.41
C GLU A 6 6.95 9.15 -0.63
N LEU A 7 5.80 8.84 -1.23
CA LEU A 7 5.44 7.46 -1.65
C LEU A 7 6.41 6.90 -2.69
N GLY A 8 7.14 7.76 -3.41
CA GLY A 8 8.21 7.38 -4.32
C GLY A 8 9.31 6.54 -3.67
N VAL A 9 9.45 6.63 -2.34
CA VAL A 9 10.41 5.82 -1.56
C VAL A 9 10.18 4.32 -1.75
N ALA A 10 8.94 3.89 -2.02
CA ALA A 10 8.59 2.48 -2.27
C ALA A 10 9.37 1.87 -3.44
N ARG A 11 9.89 2.69 -4.36
CA ARG A 11 10.78 2.28 -5.44
C ARG A 11 11.97 1.47 -4.95
N GLU A 12 12.56 1.85 -3.82
CA GLU A 12 13.75 1.16 -3.30
C GLU A 12 13.45 -0.30 -2.94
N LEU A 13 12.19 -0.60 -2.55
CA LEU A 13 11.75 -1.97 -2.27
C LEU A 13 11.67 -2.83 -3.54
N LEU A 14 11.49 -2.23 -4.72
CA LEU A 14 11.45 -2.97 -6.00
C LEU A 14 12.81 -3.59 -6.34
N LYS A 15 13.91 -3.03 -5.82
CA LYS A 15 15.29 -3.49 -6.04
C LYS A 15 15.64 -4.73 -5.23
N LEU A 16 14.81 -5.10 -4.27
CA LEU A 16 15.04 -6.27 -3.42
C LEU A 16 14.59 -7.52 -4.15
N GLU A 17 15.45 -8.54 -4.24
CA GLU A 17 15.06 -9.82 -4.84
C GLU A 17 13.87 -10.45 -4.09
N LYS A 18 13.88 -10.35 -2.75
CA LYS A 18 12.82 -10.79 -1.85
C LYS A 18 12.69 -9.85 -0.66
N MET A 19 11.51 -9.83 -0.03
CA MET A 19 11.32 -9.18 1.27
C MET A 19 11.77 -10.16 2.37
N GLU A 20 12.73 -9.77 3.21
CA GLU A 20 13.25 -10.62 4.29
C GLU A 20 12.32 -10.67 5.49
N SER A 21 11.59 -9.58 5.75
CA SER A 21 10.64 -9.48 6.85
C SER A 21 9.50 -8.52 6.52
N VAL A 22 8.33 -8.73 7.12
CA VAL A 22 7.17 -7.83 6.97
C VAL A 22 6.46 -7.70 8.32
N PRO A 23 5.76 -6.58 8.59
CA PRO A 23 4.94 -6.46 9.79
C PRO A 23 3.84 -7.53 9.85
N SER A 24 3.39 -7.86 11.05
CA SER A 24 2.27 -8.78 11.24
C SER A 24 1.01 -8.30 10.51
N GLY A 25 0.24 -9.24 9.96
CA GLY A 25 -0.97 -8.95 9.18
C GLY A 25 -0.71 -8.17 7.89
N THR A 26 0.55 -8.05 7.44
CA THR A 26 0.92 -7.35 6.20
C THR A 26 1.40 -8.34 5.15
N TYR A 27 0.85 -8.23 3.95
CA TYR A 27 1.27 -8.96 2.77
C TYR A 27 1.81 -8.00 1.72
N VAL A 28 2.95 -8.36 1.11
CA VAL A 28 3.59 -7.56 0.07
C VAL A 28 3.69 -8.42 -1.19
N SER A 29 3.25 -7.85 -2.31
CA SER A 29 3.39 -8.45 -3.63
C SER A 29 3.94 -7.43 -4.62
N PHE A 30 4.54 -7.91 -5.70
CA PHE A 30 5.13 -7.06 -6.73
C PHE A 30 4.40 -7.22 -8.05
N LEU A 31 4.26 -6.11 -8.78
CA LEU A 31 3.82 -6.13 -10.15
C LEU A 31 5.04 -6.37 -11.04
N GLY A 32 5.08 -7.53 -11.69
CA GLY A 32 6.21 -8.00 -12.49
C GLY A 32 7.21 -8.85 -11.69
N THR A 33 8.27 -9.28 -12.36
CA THR A 33 9.30 -10.18 -11.81
C THR A 33 10.61 -9.46 -11.58
N TYR A 34 11.40 -9.88 -10.59
CA TYR A 34 12.74 -9.31 -10.37
C TYR A 34 13.65 -9.63 -11.57
N PRO A 35 14.48 -8.69 -12.05
CA PRO A 35 14.66 -7.30 -11.58
C PRO A 35 13.71 -6.27 -12.22
N ASN A 36 12.84 -6.68 -13.14
CA ASN A 36 11.96 -5.83 -13.94
C ASN A 36 10.57 -5.59 -13.30
N ARG A 37 10.54 -5.29 -12.00
CA ARG A 37 9.31 -4.96 -11.29
C ARG A 37 8.87 -3.54 -11.61
N LYS A 38 7.57 -3.38 -11.88
CA LYS A 38 6.94 -2.09 -12.20
C LYS A 38 6.12 -1.53 -11.05
N GLY A 39 5.87 -2.31 -10.00
CA GLY A 39 5.08 -1.84 -8.88
C GLY A 39 5.11 -2.74 -7.68
N ILE A 40 4.54 -2.26 -6.59
CA ILE A 40 4.44 -2.94 -5.31
C ILE A 40 3.03 -2.74 -4.76
N LYS A 41 2.40 -3.85 -4.34
CA LYS A 41 1.13 -3.85 -3.63
C LYS A 41 1.37 -4.28 -2.19
N ILE A 42 0.91 -3.46 -1.25
CA ILE A 42 0.94 -3.71 0.19
C ILE A 42 -0.50 -3.88 0.64
N VAL A 43 -0.78 -4.96 1.35
CA VAL A 43 -2.09 -5.27 1.92
C VAL A 43 -1.92 -5.42 3.42
N LYS A 44 -2.75 -4.76 4.20
CA LYS A 44 -2.82 -4.90 5.66
C LYS A 44 -4.19 -5.44 6.03
N HIS A 45 -4.21 -6.55 6.74
CA HIS A 45 -5.41 -7.16 7.29
C HIS A 45 -5.58 -6.79 8.76
N SER A 46 -6.83 -6.57 9.15
CA SER A 46 -7.28 -6.45 10.52
C SER A 46 -8.48 -7.37 10.71
N ILE A 47 -8.47 -8.11 11.80
CA ILE A 47 -9.53 -9.06 12.14
C ILE A 47 -10.07 -8.61 13.49
N GLN A 48 -11.39 -8.51 13.58
CA GLN A 48 -12.10 -8.31 14.82
C GLN A 48 -12.70 -9.65 15.24
N GLU A 49 -12.24 -10.16 16.38
CA GLU A 49 -12.74 -11.37 16.99
C GLU A 49 -13.84 -11.04 18.01
N GLY A 50 -14.85 -11.90 18.09
CA GLY A 50 -15.82 -11.90 19.17
C GLY A 50 -15.96 -13.28 19.79
N LYS A 51 -17.10 -13.52 20.46
CA LYS A 51 -17.26 -14.68 21.36
C LYS A 51 -17.14 -16.03 20.65
N ASN A 52 -17.47 -16.09 19.36
CA ASN A 52 -17.53 -17.33 18.57
C ASN A 52 -16.50 -17.36 17.42
N GLY A 53 -15.45 -16.53 17.48
CA GLY A 53 -14.42 -16.44 16.44
C GLY A 53 -14.42 -15.10 15.72
N ILE A 54 -14.01 -15.10 14.45
CA ILE A 54 -13.93 -13.87 13.64
C ILE A 54 -15.34 -13.33 13.40
N GLU A 55 -15.59 -12.08 13.76
CA GLU A 55 -16.85 -11.38 13.50
C GLU A 55 -16.74 -10.50 12.25
N LYS A 56 -15.60 -9.82 12.09
CA LYS A 56 -15.36 -8.88 10.99
C LYS A 56 -13.92 -8.93 10.53
N ALA A 57 -13.71 -8.82 9.22
CA ALA A 57 -12.41 -8.66 8.60
C ALA A 57 -12.36 -7.35 7.81
N GLU A 58 -11.27 -6.62 7.95
CA GLU A 58 -10.96 -5.45 7.15
C GLU A 58 -9.60 -5.63 6.48
N SER A 59 -9.50 -5.25 5.21
CA SER A 59 -8.23 -5.15 4.51
C SER A 59 -8.10 -3.78 3.87
N LYS A 60 -6.97 -3.12 4.12
CA LYS A 60 -6.56 -1.93 3.37
C LYS A 60 -5.40 -2.31 2.46
N SER A 61 -5.41 -1.86 1.22
CA SER A 61 -4.26 -2.01 0.34
C SER A 61 -3.90 -0.75 -0.45
N ILE A 62 -2.63 -0.65 -0.81
CA ILE A 62 -2.12 0.32 -1.78
C ILE A 62 -1.29 -0.44 -2.82
N LEU A 63 -1.52 -0.13 -4.09
CA LEU A 63 -0.66 -0.48 -5.21
C LEU A 63 -0.03 0.81 -5.73
N LEU A 64 1.30 0.80 -5.81
CA LEU A 64 2.10 1.86 -6.40
C LEU A 64 2.76 1.31 -7.67
N GLU A 65 2.45 1.90 -8.82
CA GLU A 65 3.14 1.56 -10.08
C GLU A 65 4.05 2.70 -10.52
N PHE A 66 5.15 2.32 -11.17
CA PHE A 66 6.22 3.21 -11.58
C PHE A 66 6.51 3.07 -13.07
N THR A 67 6.65 4.21 -13.74
CA THR A 67 7.19 4.31 -15.10
C THR A 67 8.60 4.90 -15.01
N GLY A 68 9.62 4.11 -15.35
CA GLY A 68 11.00 4.53 -15.12
C GLY A 68 11.22 4.74 -13.62
N THR A 69 11.59 5.96 -13.20
CA THR A 69 11.75 6.40 -11.79
C THR A 69 10.51 7.02 -11.16
N THR A 70 9.48 7.27 -11.96
CA THR A 70 8.38 8.15 -11.60
C THR A 70 7.18 7.33 -11.17
N LEU A 71 6.55 7.71 -10.06
CA LEU A 71 5.28 7.15 -9.63
C LEU A 71 4.21 7.52 -10.66
N SER A 72 3.64 6.51 -11.32
CA SER A 72 2.73 6.72 -12.46
C SER A 72 1.30 6.30 -12.18
N LYS A 73 1.04 5.55 -11.11
CA LYS A 73 -0.33 5.16 -10.73
C LYS A 73 -0.40 4.79 -9.26
N ILE A 74 -1.51 5.14 -8.63
CA ILE A 74 -1.85 4.71 -7.28
C ILE A 74 -3.23 4.07 -7.31
N VAL A 75 -3.34 2.88 -6.74
CA VAL A 75 -4.64 2.26 -6.44
C VAL A 75 -4.71 2.01 -4.95
N THR A 76 -5.64 2.65 -4.25
CA THR A 76 -5.95 2.32 -2.85
C THR A 76 -7.25 1.55 -2.78
N GLU A 77 -7.35 0.66 -1.80
CA GLU A 77 -8.52 -0.16 -1.58
C GLU A 77 -8.77 -0.33 -0.09
N VAL A 78 -10.01 -0.16 0.33
CA VAL A 78 -10.50 -0.51 1.66
C VAL A 78 -11.65 -1.48 1.48
N LYS A 79 -11.48 -2.70 1.98
CA LYS A 79 -12.52 -3.73 1.99
C LYS A 79 -12.84 -4.07 3.43
N ALA A 80 -14.11 -4.10 3.80
CA ALA A 80 -14.56 -4.61 5.08
C ALA A 80 -15.72 -5.58 4.87
N GLU A 81 -15.68 -6.72 5.55
CA GLU A 81 -16.73 -7.74 5.47
C GLU A 81 -16.99 -8.39 6.84
N ASN A 82 -18.27 -8.64 7.13
CA ASN A 82 -18.64 -9.51 8.23
C ASN A 82 -18.32 -10.97 7.87
N ALA A 83 -17.98 -11.78 8.88
CA ALA A 83 -17.61 -13.19 8.67
C ALA A 83 -18.75 -14.04 8.09
N ASP A 84 -20.01 -13.64 8.30
CA ASP A 84 -21.20 -14.27 7.73
C ASP A 84 -21.54 -13.79 6.31
N GLY A 85 -20.77 -12.84 5.76
CA GLY A 85 -20.98 -12.26 4.43
C GLY A 85 -22.16 -11.28 4.33
N SER A 86 -22.83 -10.94 5.43
CA SER A 86 -24.06 -10.14 5.43
C SER A 86 -23.85 -8.65 5.12
N ASP A 87 -22.67 -8.10 5.46
CA ASP A 87 -22.28 -6.73 5.15
C ASP A 87 -20.85 -6.72 4.60
N SER A 88 -20.73 -6.40 3.32
CA SER A 88 -19.48 -6.26 2.60
C SER A 88 -19.43 -4.89 1.95
N THR A 89 -18.29 -4.23 2.11
CA THR A 89 -18.02 -2.92 1.54
C THR A 89 -16.64 -2.96 0.89
N LEU A 90 -16.53 -2.31 -0.26
CA LEU A 90 -15.29 -2.08 -0.98
C LEU A 90 -15.29 -0.63 -1.43
N ILE A 91 -14.23 0.10 -1.10
CA ILE A 91 -13.94 1.42 -1.64
C ILE A 91 -12.58 1.32 -2.30
N ARG A 92 -12.52 1.56 -3.61
CA ARG A 92 -11.30 1.61 -4.39
C ARG A 92 -11.14 2.97 -5.03
N LEU A 93 -9.96 3.56 -4.88
CA LEU A 93 -9.59 4.81 -5.54
C LEU A 93 -8.44 4.52 -6.50
N THR A 94 -8.59 4.98 -7.74
CA THR A 94 -7.54 4.88 -8.76
C THR A 94 -7.15 6.28 -9.20
N ASP A 95 -5.88 6.61 -9.08
CA ASP A 95 -5.26 7.88 -9.44
C ASP A 95 -4.19 7.56 -10.49
N GLU A 96 -4.46 7.93 -11.75
CA GLU A 96 -3.62 7.58 -12.91
C GLU A 96 -2.55 8.65 -13.18
N THR A 97 -2.66 9.83 -12.57
CA THR A 97 -1.70 10.92 -12.74
C THR A 97 -1.33 11.59 -11.39
N PRO A 98 -0.83 10.82 -10.40
CA PRO A 98 -0.65 11.30 -9.01
C PRO A 98 0.35 12.46 -8.84
N LEU A 99 1.18 12.74 -9.86
CA LEU A 99 2.16 13.81 -9.87
C LEU A 99 1.76 15.01 -10.76
N ASP A 100 0.67 14.91 -11.53
CA ASP A 100 0.14 16.03 -12.31
C ASP A 100 -0.86 16.83 -11.47
N GLN A 101 -0.49 18.06 -11.13
CA GLN A 101 -1.31 18.92 -10.24
C GLN A 101 -2.52 19.51 -10.95
N ASN A 102 -2.52 19.50 -12.28
CA ASN A 102 -3.60 20.09 -13.09
C ASN A 102 -4.66 19.06 -13.46
N VAL A 103 -4.37 17.78 -13.21
CA VAL A 103 -5.26 16.68 -13.51
C VAL A 103 -5.80 16.13 -12.20
N ASP A 104 -7.11 16.18 -12.08
CA ASP A 104 -7.82 15.43 -11.07
C ASP A 104 -8.55 14.32 -11.81
N ASP A 105 -7.98 13.12 -11.84
CA ASP A 105 -8.53 11.96 -12.54
C ASP A 105 -8.90 10.82 -11.59
N ILE A 106 -8.94 11.11 -10.28
CA ILE A 106 -9.24 10.11 -9.26
C ILE A 106 -10.61 9.51 -9.53
N LEU A 107 -10.60 8.21 -9.72
CA LEU A 107 -11.77 7.40 -10.00
C LEU A 107 -12.17 6.64 -8.75
N LEU A 108 -13.38 6.90 -8.27
CA LEU A 108 -13.96 6.20 -7.12
C LEU A 108 -14.81 5.03 -7.61
N GLN A 109 -14.51 3.86 -7.09
CA GLN A 109 -15.34 2.66 -7.19
C GLN A 109 -15.77 2.29 -5.78
N ALA A 110 -17.07 2.24 -5.54
CA ALA A 110 -17.64 1.77 -4.28
C ALA A 110 -18.59 0.61 -4.56
N ASP A 111 -18.45 -0.47 -3.81
CA ASP A 111 -19.39 -1.58 -3.80
C ASP A 111 -19.85 -1.79 -2.37
N ARG A 112 -21.17 -1.87 -2.19
CA ARG A 112 -21.79 -2.32 -0.96
C ARG A 112 -22.75 -3.46 -1.26
N ASN A 113 -22.45 -4.65 -0.76
CA ASN A 113 -23.28 -5.84 -0.92
C ASN A 113 -23.62 -6.15 -2.38
N GLY A 114 -22.64 -6.02 -3.28
CA GLY A 114 -22.76 -6.27 -4.72
C GLY A 114 -23.37 -5.10 -5.52
N LYS A 115 -23.68 -3.99 -4.87
CA LYS A 115 -24.18 -2.77 -5.53
C LYS A 115 -22.99 -1.86 -5.83
N GLU A 116 -22.45 -2.01 -7.01
CA GLU A 116 -21.31 -1.25 -7.48
C GLU A 116 -21.74 0.11 -8.07
N VAL A 117 -21.02 1.16 -7.67
CA VAL A 117 -21.04 2.49 -8.29
C VAL A 117 -19.62 2.90 -8.63
N ARG A 118 -19.44 3.53 -9.79
CA ARG A 118 -18.15 4.02 -10.25
C ARG A 118 -18.31 5.40 -10.87
N TYR A 119 -17.58 6.38 -10.35
CA TYR A 119 -17.62 7.74 -10.86
C TYR A 119 -16.29 8.48 -10.62
N PRO A 120 -15.89 9.37 -11.55
CA PRO A 120 -14.82 10.33 -11.31
C PRO A 120 -15.20 11.24 -10.13
N ILE A 121 -14.27 11.55 -9.24
CA ILE A 121 -14.59 12.41 -8.09
C ILE A 121 -14.97 13.84 -8.50
N GLN A 122 -14.67 14.26 -9.74
CA GLN A 122 -15.11 15.54 -10.31
C GLN A 122 -16.64 15.61 -10.44
N LEU A 123 -17.33 14.48 -10.49
CA LEU A 123 -18.80 14.42 -10.51
C LEU A 123 -19.44 14.62 -9.13
N LEU A 124 -18.65 14.72 -8.05
CA LEU A 124 -19.19 15.15 -6.77
C LEU A 124 -19.69 16.60 -6.89
N PRO A 125 -20.90 16.91 -6.40
CA PRO A 125 -21.64 18.11 -6.75
C PRO A 125 -21.08 19.40 -6.13
N ASP A 126 -20.41 19.32 -4.97
CA ASP A 126 -19.85 20.46 -4.25
C ASP A 126 -18.30 20.41 -4.21
N ASP A 127 -17.66 21.55 -4.48
CA ASP A 127 -16.23 21.77 -4.28
C ASP A 127 -15.78 21.44 -2.86
N ARG A 128 -16.62 21.75 -1.87
CA ARG A 128 -16.33 21.43 -0.46
C ARG A 128 -16.35 19.94 -0.22
N GLU A 129 -17.36 19.22 -0.70
CA GLU A 129 -17.44 17.76 -0.59
C GLU A 129 -16.25 17.07 -1.27
N ARG A 130 -15.83 17.57 -2.45
CA ARG A 130 -14.60 17.10 -3.12
C ARG A 130 -13.36 17.31 -2.27
N SER A 131 -13.19 18.51 -1.71
CA SER A 131 -12.07 18.85 -0.85
C SER A 131 -12.06 18.01 0.42
N ASP A 132 -13.22 17.85 1.07
CA ASP A 132 -13.39 17.07 2.29
C ASP A 132 -13.15 15.59 2.03
N PHE A 133 -13.57 15.04 0.89
CA PHE A 133 -13.25 13.68 0.51
C PHE A 133 -11.73 13.50 0.32
N LYS A 134 -11.08 14.39 -0.44
CA LYS A 134 -9.63 14.30 -0.67
C LYS A 134 -8.83 14.43 0.63
N GLN A 135 -9.07 15.47 1.40
CA GLN A 135 -8.32 15.77 2.62
C GLN A 135 -8.71 14.85 3.77
N GLY A 136 -10.01 14.59 3.92
CA GLY A 136 -10.58 13.84 5.04
C GLY A 136 -10.40 12.33 4.92
N PHE A 137 -10.30 11.79 3.70
CA PHE A 137 -10.22 10.36 3.44
C PHE A 137 -8.97 9.97 2.62
N TYR A 138 -8.87 10.44 1.37
CA TYR A 138 -7.84 9.91 0.46
C TYR A 138 -6.41 10.21 0.92
N LEU A 139 -6.09 11.47 1.26
CA LEU A 139 -4.75 11.84 1.70
C LEU A 139 -4.35 11.14 3.01
N LYS A 140 -5.28 11.01 3.96
CA LYS A 140 -5.02 10.27 5.20
C LYS A 140 -4.73 8.80 4.94
N LEU A 141 -5.44 8.19 3.98
CA LEU A 141 -5.17 6.81 3.57
C LEU A 141 -3.76 6.67 2.97
N LEU A 142 -3.33 7.64 2.16
CA LEU A 142 -1.97 7.67 1.62
C LEU A 142 -0.92 7.86 2.72
N GLU A 143 -1.16 8.74 3.70
CA GLU A 143 -0.29 8.96 4.86
C GLU A 143 -0.12 7.69 5.71
N ASP A 144 -1.23 6.99 5.98
CA ASP A 144 -1.22 5.70 6.68
C ASP A 144 -0.33 4.67 5.95
N PHE A 145 -0.40 4.64 4.62
CA PHE A 145 0.44 3.76 3.81
C PHE A 145 1.90 4.21 3.71
N LEU A 146 2.16 5.51 3.69
CA LEU A 146 3.53 6.02 3.74
C LEU A 146 4.23 5.54 5.02
N ILE A 147 3.56 5.63 6.17
CA ILE A 147 4.11 5.13 7.45
C ILE A 147 4.43 3.63 7.35
N GLN A 148 3.54 2.84 6.75
CA GLN A 148 3.77 1.40 6.54
C GLN A 148 4.96 1.13 5.61
N LEU A 149 5.10 1.91 4.54
CA LEU A 149 6.22 1.82 3.60
C LEU A 149 7.56 2.13 4.28
N LEU A 150 7.62 3.21 5.04
CA LEU A 150 8.81 3.59 5.80
C LEU A 150 9.19 2.48 6.80
N ARG A 151 8.20 1.89 7.48
CA ARG A 151 8.43 0.77 8.39
C ARG A 151 8.97 -0.47 7.67
N LEU A 152 8.42 -0.80 6.50
CA LEU A 152 8.90 -1.91 5.68
C LEU A 152 10.36 -1.71 5.29
N GLN A 153 10.74 -0.51 4.83
CA GLN A 153 12.11 -0.17 4.47
C GLN A 153 13.08 -0.27 5.65
N GLU A 154 12.66 0.22 6.81
CA GLU A 154 13.45 0.11 8.04
C GLU A 154 13.74 -1.36 8.37
N MET A 155 12.71 -2.21 8.32
CA MET A 155 12.84 -3.65 8.57
C MET A 155 13.80 -4.33 7.58
N GLN A 156 13.72 -3.99 6.28
CA GLN A 156 14.66 -4.54 5.29
C GLN A 156 16.10 -4.11 5.55
N SER A 157 16.29 -2.84 5.94
CA SER A 157 17.61 -2.28 6.22
C SER A 157 18.25 -2.93 7.45
N GLN A 158 17.46 -3.19 8.49
CA GLN A 158 17.91 -3.88 9.70
C GLN A 158 18.33 -5.33 9.42
N GLU A 159 17.53 -6.08 8.66
CA GLU A 159 17.87 -7.46 8.31
C GLU A 159 19.11 -7.54 7.40
N SER A 160 19.23 -6.64 6.42
CA SER A 160 20.45 -6.53 5.59
C SER A 160 21.70 -6.28 6.45
N ALA A 161 21.62 -5.38 7.45
CA ALA A 161 22.73 -5.10 8.35
C ALA A 161 23.10 -6.30 9.25
N LYS A 162 22.10 -7.02 9.77
CA LYS A 162 22.33 -8.26 10.55
C LYS A 162 23.03 -9.33 9.72
N ASN A 163 22.56 -9.55 8.49
CA ASN A 163 23.15 -10.54 7.57
C ASN A 163 24.60 -10.19 7.21
N LYS A 164 24.89 -8.91 6.94
CA LYS A 164 26.27 -8.44 6.70
C LYS A 164 27.18 -8.69 7.90
N LYS A 165 26.71 -8.39 9.12
CA LYS A 165 27.49 -8.64 10.36
C LYS A 165 27.78 -10.13 10.55
N LYS A 166 26.79 -10.99 10.36
CA LYS A 166 26.95 -12.45 10.48
C LYS A 166 27.96 -12.99 9.47
N LEU A 167 27.86 -12.54 8.21
CA LEU A 167 28.79 -12.94 7.14
C LEU A 167 30.24 -12.52 7.46
N LEU A 168 30.45 -11.28 7.92
CA LEU A 168 31.78 -10.80 8.33
C LEU A 168 32.36 -11.60 9.49
N GLN A 169 31.53 -12.03 10.45
CA GLN A 169 31.98 -12.89 11.54
C GLN A 169 32.43 -14.25 11.01
N THR A 170 31.62 -14.89 10.16
CA THR A 170 32.00 -16.16 9.51
C THR A 170 33.30 -16.05 8.73
N PHE A 171 33.53 -14.94 8.01
CA PHE A 171 34.80 -14.71 7.34
C PHE A 171 35.98 -14.58 8.30
N LYS A 172 35.83 -13.84 9.40
CA LYS A 172 36.89 -13.72 10.41
C LYS A 172 37.23 -15.07 11.03
N ASP A 173 36.21 -15.87 11.36
CA ASP A 173 36.39 -17.19 11.93
C ASP A 173 37.10 -18.15 10.95
N SER A 174 36.84 -18.00 9.64
CA SER A 174 37.51 -18.81 8.59
C SER A 174 38.96 -18.43 8.29
N LEU A 175 39.38 -17.21 8.66
CA LEU A 175 40.74 -16.70 8.46
C LEU A 175 41.65 -16.92 9.68
N GLN A 176 41.08 -17.34 10.81
CA GLN A 176 41.86 -17.80 11.97
C GLN A 176 42.28 -19.26 11.76
N TYR A 177 43.32 -19.46 10.96
CA TYR A 177 44.12 -20.70 10.90
C TYR A 177 45.59 -20.35 10.99
#